data_AF-A0A669PRZ3-F1
#
_entry.id   AF-A0A669PRZ3-F1
#
_cell.length_a   1.000
_cell.length_b   1.000
_cell.length_c   1.000
_cell.angle_alpha   90.00
_cell.angle_beta   90.00
_cell.angle_gamma   90.00
#
_symmetry.space_group_name_H-M   'P 1'
#
loop_
_entity.id
_entity.type
_entity.pdbx_description
1 polymer ?
#
loop_
_entity_poly.entity_id
_entity_poly.type
_entity_poly.pdbx_seq_one_letter_code
_entity_poly.pdbx_strand_id
1 'polypeptide(L)'
;MLGCYRTRRLCAGGTGHTGGTAPTRRALPAGAGRARRRRRAVMTVAEGAGTPRRDGAERCRPLRERWVARSAARPRGPGGWGGTELPRRERMDSEVQRDGRILDLIDDAWREDKLPYEDVAIPLNELPEPEQDNGDPKETCPAFTVLSFSSSLIGTDLEVKLMLYTRQNEDCAEELNSTASKYLDLTKKTTFIIHGYRPTGSAPVWITDLVHLLLSVEDMNVIVVDWNRGATTIIYSNASRNGKKVAEILKKFMDEMLINGASLESIHMIGVSLGAHISGLVGQMFGGQLGRITGLDPAGPLYRGKPPSERLDPSDAQFVDVIHSDTDGLGYADALGHIDFYPNGGTDQPGCPLTVFAGLKYFKCDHQRSVFLFMASLKKSCNITTYPCESYRSYRRGKCTSCETFQPMPCPILGYYAHEWKSHLTQQSHPVTTMYFDTADEEPFCLYHYFVDIVTWNKGTRRGTLSVVLADGTGKKAESKVNPVAAAFQQYNHVSLLVGFNQDFENVKRISVTFSTGSVIGPKFKLRILQMRFRSLTNPERPPLCRYDVVLTENAERSFRPIPCGERRRGAAAAAAAAAVTAGG
;
A
#
# COMPACT_ATOMS: atom_id res chain seq x y z
N MET A 1 51.46 15.61 -3.31
CA MET A 1 52.30 14.46 -2.89
C MET A 1 51.51 13.58 -1.92
N LEU A 2 52.09 12.48 -1.43
CA LEU A 2 51.37 11.42 -0.69
C LEU A 2 51.05 11.81 0.78
N GLY A 3 50.12 11.08 1.42
CA GLY A 3 49.80 11.27 2.84
C GLY A 3 48.81 10.27 3.47
N CYS A 4 48.69 9.03 2.98
CA CYS A 4 47.75 8.05 3.56
C CYS A 4 48.34 7.37 4.81
N TYR A 5 47.53 7.21 5.87
CA TYR A 5 47.81 6.29 6.98
C TYR A 5 46.86 5.08 6.95
N ARG A 6 47.43 3.89 7.20
CA ARG A 6 46.73 2.62 7.43
C ARG A 6 47.19 2.05 8.76
N THR A 7 46.27 1.69 9.63
CA THR A 7 46.57 0.81 10.79
C THR A 7 46.50 -0.65 10.37
N ARG A 8 47.41 -1.48 10.91
CA ARG A 8 47.46 -2.94 10.67
C ARG A 8 46.81 -3.68 11.83
N ARG A 9 46.14 -4.80 11.54
CA ARG A 9 45.91 -5.87 12.54
C ARG A 9 47.21 -6.66 12.74
N LEU A 10 47.41 -7.19 13.94
CA LEU A 10 48.39 -8.21 14.25
C LEU A 10 47.65 -9.51 14.57
N CYS A 11 48.24 -10.63 14.15
CA CYS A 11 47.86 -11.98 14.56
C CYS A 11 49.09 -12.66 15.15
N ALA A 12 48.91 -13.46 16.19
CA ALA A 12 49.93 -14.35 16.75
C ALA A 12 49.25 -15.68 17.14
N GLY A 13 50.00 -16.78 17.14
CA GLY A 13 49.46 -18.11 17.44
C GLY A 13 50.55 -19.18 17.58
N GLY A 14 50.17 -20.33 18.15
CA GLY A 14 51.08 -21.36 18.63
C GLY A 14 51.54 -21.09 20.07
N THR A 15 51.80 -22.08 20.93
CA THR A 15 51.66 -23.56 20.84
C THR A 15 51.43 -24.10 22.26
N GLY A 16 50.74 -25.24 22.43
CA GLY A 16 50.37 -25.77 23.77
C GLY A 16 50.84 -27.19 24.08
N HIS A 17 50.59 -27.67 25.31
CA HIS A 17 50.80 -29.07 25.71
C HIS A 17 49.91 -29.56 26.86
N THR A 18 49.35 -30.77 26.66
CA THR A 18 49.06 -31.87 27.61
C THR A 18 48.68 -31.62 29.09
N GLY A 19 47.50 -32.13 29.50
CA GLY A 19 47.18 -32.54 30.89
C GLY A 19 45.74 -32.17 31.34
N GLY A 20 44.95 -33.04 32.00
CA GLY A 20 45.15 -34.48 32.18
C GLY A 20 44.49 -35.22 33.36
N THR A 21 43.23 -34.98 33.78
CA THR A 21 42.49 -35.89 34.71
C THR A 21 40.96 -35.71 34.72
N ALA A 22 40.24 -36.81 35.01
CA ALA A 22 38.83 -36.87 35.46
C ALA A 22 38.75 -37.94 36.59
N PRO A 23 37.73 -38.00 37.48
CA PRO A 23 36.35 -38.47 37.19
C PRO A 23 35.27 -37.57 37.91
N THR A 24 34.00 -37.90 38.23
CA THR A 24 33.25 -39.18 38.33
C THR A 24 31.73 -39.09 38.08
N ARG A 25 31.18 -40.21 37.60
CA ARG A 25 29.79 -40.66 37.39
C ARG A 25 28.75 -40.43 38.52
N ARG A 26 27.48 -40.20 38.13
CA ARG A 26 26.24 -41.05 38.31
C ARG A 26 24.96 -40.22 38.01
N ALA A 27 23.78 -40.73 37.64
CA ALA A 27 23.35 -41.97 36.97
C ALA A 27 21.87 -41.84 36.48
N LEU A 28 21.42 -42.66 35.52
CA LEU A 28 20.01 -42.77 35.05
C LEU A 28 19.22 -43.84 35.83
N PRO A 29 17.87 -43.82 35.79
CA PRO A 29 17.11 -44.74 34.90
C PRO A 29 15.77 -44.14 34.36
N ALA A 30 14.89 -44.82 33.59
CA ALA A 30 15.03 -45.71 32.42
C ALA A 30 13.64 -46.09 31.83
N GLY A 31 13.54 -46.38 30.52
CA GLY A 31 12.35 -46.95 29.83
C GLY A 31 12.29 -46.54 28.35
N ALA A 32 12.49 -47.39 27.32
CA ALA A 32 11.74 -48.58 26.85
C ALA A 32 10.35 -48.22 26.24
N GLY A 33 10.02 -48.48 24.96
CA GLY A 33 10.71 -49.08 23.79
C GLY A 33 10.00 -48.61 22.49
N ARG A 34 9.97 -49.28 21.32
CA ARG A 34 10.51 -50.57 20.82
C ARG A 34 10.49 -50.52 19.27
N ALA A 35 11.48 -51.06 18.56
CA ALA A 35 11.60 -50.90 17.09
C ALA A 35 11.12 -52.11 16.26
N ARG A 36 10.80 -51.90 14.96
CA ARG A 36 10.76 -52.96 13.92
C ARG A 36 11.25 -52.46 12.55
N ARG A 37 11.89 -53.37 11.79
CA ARG A 37 12.50 -53.18 10.44
C ARG A 37 11.73 -53.95 9.36
N ARG A 38 11.86 -53.53 8.08
CA ARG A 38 12.13 -54.29 6.82
C ARG A 38 11.64 -53.47 5.60
N ARG A 39 12.14 -53.59 4.35
CA ARG A 39 13.07 -54.52 3.66
C ARG A 39 13.82 -53.76 2.51
N ARG A 40 14.72 -54.42 1.76
CA ARG A 40 15.49 -53.89 0.60
C ARG A 40 14.99 -54.40 -0.77
N ALA A 41 15.17 -53.61 -1.83
CA ALA A 41 15.67 -53.94 -3.18
C ALA A 41 16.02 -52.60 -3.89
N VAL A 42 17.09 -52.33 -4.65
CA VAL A 42 18.16 -53.07 -5.37
C VAL A 42 17.85 -53.45 -6.83
N MET A 43 18.30 -52.59 -7.76
CA MET A 43 18.87 -52.83 -9.11
C MET A 43 19.04 -51.46 -9.80
N THR A 44 20.00 -51.09 -10.66
CA THR A 44 21.41 -51.43 -10.95
C THR A 44 21.84 -50.45 -12.07
N VAL A 45 23.14 -50.32 -12.37
CA VAL A 45 23.68 -49.30 -13.30
C VAL A 45 23.75 -49.80 -14.75
N ALA A 46 23.68 -48.89 -15.72
CA ALA A 46 24.29 -49.05 -17.04
C ALA A 46 25.01 -47.76 -17.47
N GLU A 47 26.21 -47.90 -18.02
CA GLU A 47 27.05 -46.85 -18.62
C GLU A 47 26.66 -46.70 -20.13
N GLY A 48 27.07 -45.67 -20.90
CA GLY A 48 27.94 -44.53 -20.65
C GLY A 48 28.32 -43.83 -21.97
N ALA A 49 29.48 -43.13 -21.98
CA ALA A 49 30.09 -42.37 -23.10
C ALA A 49 29.45 -41.01 -23.48
N GLY A 50 30.29 -40.00 -23.76
CA GLY A 50 29.85 -38.65 -24.18
C GLY A 50 30.65 -37.43 -23.70
N THR A 51 31.90 -37.58 -23.25
CA THR A 51 32.81 -36.45 -22.93
C THR A 51 33.56 -35.97 -24.20
N PRO A 52 34.25 -34.79 -24.26
CA PRO A 52 34.69 -33.96 -23.13
C PRO A 52 34.74 -32.40 -23.33
N ARG A 53 35.23 -31.71 -22.28
CA ARG A 53 36.04 -30.45 -22.25
C ARG A 53 35.38 -29.05 -22.35
N ARG A 54 35.28 -28.45 -21.15
CA ARG A 54 36.04 -27.27 -20.65
C ARG A 54 35.50 -25.83 -20.75
N ASP A 55 35.39 -25.26 -19.55
CA ASP A 55 36.09 -24.05 -19.04
C ASP A 55 36.07 -22.77 -19.89
N GLY A 56 35.33 -21.75 -19.41
CA GLY A 56 35.37 -20.40 -19.96
C GLY A 56 34.46 -19.41 -19.22
N ALA A 57 34.90 -18.89 -18.07
CA ALA A 57 34.15 -17.86 -17.34
C ALA A 57 34.43 -16.48 -17.93
N GLU A 58 33.40 -15.75 -18.37
CA GLU A 58 33.55 -14.34 -18.76
C GLU A 58 32.54 -13.38 -18.12
N ARG A 59 32.94 -12.11 -18.07
CA ARG A 59 32.50 -11.13 -17.09
C ARG A 59 31.31 -10.33 -17.61
N CYS A 60 30.20 -10.30 -16.87
CA CYS A 60 29.21 -9.25 -17.05
C CYS A 60 29.83 -7.88 -16.69
N ARG A 61 30.09 -7.04 -17.68
CA ARG A 61 30.36 -5.60 -17.48
C ARG A 61 29.06 -4.81 -17.59
N PRO A 62 28.88 -3.71 -16.81
CA PRO A 62 27.69 -2.87 -16.93
C PRO A 62 27.68 -2.10 -18.26
N LEU A 63 26.51 -2.00 -18.88
CA LEU A 63 26.28 -1.11 -20.01
C LEU A 63 26.41 0.35 -19.56
N ARG A 64 27.37 1.07 -20.14
CA ARG A 64 27.42 2.54 -20.09
C ARG A 64 26.81 3.09 -21.37
N GLU A 65 25.67 3.75 -21.26
CA GLU A 65 25.17 4.57 -22.36
C GLU A 65 26.09 5.79 -22.54
N ARG A 66 26.73 5.89 -23.71
CA ARG A 66 27.40 7.12 -24.15
C ARG A 66 26.47 7.85 -25.10
N TRP A 67 25.98 9.01 -24.70
CA TRP A 67 25.34 9.95 -25.61
C TRP A 67 26.36 10.43 -26.64
N VAL A 68 26.12 10.12 -27.92
CA VAL A 68 26.93 10.60 -29.05
C VAL A 68 26.27 11.85 -29.62
N ALA A 69 26.74 13.02 -29.21
CA ALA A 69 26.35 14.27 -29.84
C ALA A 69 26.81 14.29 -31.31
N ARG A 70 25.87 14.31 -32.26
CA ARG A 70 26.16 14.56 -33.67
C ARG A 70 26.00 16.03 -33.99
N SER A 71 27.11 16.71 -34.25
CA SER A 71 27.14 18.10 -34.70
C SER A 71 26.49 18.24 -36.08
N ALA A 72 25.58 19.21 -36.23
CA ALA A 72 25.14 19.70 -37.54
C ALA A 72 25.92 20.97 -37.91
N ALA A 73 26.46 21.02 -39.12
CA ALA A 73 27.33 22.12 -39.56
C ALA A 73 26.56 23.28 -40.20
N ARG A 74 27.05 24.51 -40.02
CA ARG A 74 26.64 25.70 -40.79
C ARG A 74 27.54 25.91 -42.02
N PRO A 75 27.01 26.43 -43.14
CA PRO A 75 27.80 27.17 -44.13
C PRO A 75 28.20 28.59 -43.65
N ARG A 76 29.12 29.22 -44.40
CA ARG A 76 29.64 30.61 -44.25
C ARG A 76 28.66 31.60 -44.92
N GLY A 77 28.66 32.93 -44.76
CA GLY A 77 29.52 33.97 -44.14
C GLY A 77 29.06 35.34 -44.73
N PRO A 78 29.84 36.46 -44.73
CA PRO A 78 31.02 36.84 -43.95
C PRO A 78 30.94 38.26 -43.31
N GLY A 79 31.99 38.69 -42.59
CA GLY A 79 32.26 40.09 -42.18
C GLY A 79 31.99 40.42 -40.70
N GLY A 80 32.82 41.19 -39.99
CA GLY A 80 34.17 41.69 -40.30
C GLY A 80 34.71 42.71 -39.27
N TRP A 81 36.04 42.78 -39.08
CA TRP A 81 36.80 43.71 -38.19
C TRP A 81 36.55 43.53 -36.66
N GLY A 82 37.49 43.79 -35.73
CA GLY A 82 38.93 44.07 -35.80
C GLY A 82 39.54 44.40 -34.40
N GLY A 83 40.85 44.14 -34.17
CA GLY A 83 41.61 44.42 -32.92
C GLY A 83 41.53 43.30 -31.85
N THR A 84 42.55 42.88 -31.07
CA THR A 84 43.65 43.53 -30.28
C THR A 84 43.12 44.34 -29.08
N GLU A 85 43.58 44.16 -27.82
CA GLU A 85 44.82 43.54 -27.29
C GLU A 85 44.67 42.93 -25.86
N LEU A 86 45.77 42.50 -25.22
CA LEU A 86 45.86 41.81 -23.90
C LEU A 86 46.73 42.64 -22.89
N PRO A 87 46.97 42.23 -21.62
CA PRO A 87 46.09 41.67 -20.57
C PRO A 87 46.29 42.37 -19.18
N ARG A 88 45.46 42.09 -18.15
CA ARG A 88 45.88 42.22 -16.72
C ARG A 88 45.05 41.46 -15.65
N ARG A 89 45.64 40.34 -15.20
CA ARG A 89 45.79 39.80 -13.82
C ARG A 89 44.71 40.04 -12.71
N GLU A 90 44.10 38.92 -12.30
CA GLU A 90 43.71 38.49 -10.93
C GLU A 90 42.98 39.45 -9.95
N ARG A 91 41.68 39.20 -9.77
CA ARG A 91 41.02 39.13 -8.44
C ARG A 91 39.89 38.09 -8.47
N MET A 92 39.57 37.46 -7.33
CA MET A 92 38.42 36.57 -7.19
C MET A 92 37.29 37.32 -6.48
N ASP A 93 36.18 37.54 -7.17
CA ASP A 93 34.95 38.07 -6.57
C ASP A 93 33.85 37.00 -6.69
N SER A 94 33.40 36.46 -5.56
CA SER A 94 32.37 35.42 -5.49
C SER A 94 31.03 35.97 -5.04
N GLU A 95 30.55 37.02 -5.71
CA GLU A 95 29.20 37.56 -5.54
C GLU A 95 28.38 37.35 -6.82
N VAL A 96 27.33 36.55 -6.72
CA VAL A 96 26.31 36.44 -7.78
C VAL A 96 25.12 37.30 -7.37
N GLN A 97 24.97 38.47 -8.01
CA GLN A 97 23.75 39.25 -7.92
C GLN A 97 22.55 38.41 -8.36
N ARG A 98 21.50 38.36 -7.53
CA ARG A 98 20.21 37.78 -7.91
C ARG A 98 19.39 38.84 -8.65
N ASP A 99 19.42 38.82 -9.98
CA ASP A 99 18.49 39.62 -10.80
C ASP A 99 17.06 39.11 -10.57
N GLY A 100 16.29 39.86 -9.77
CA GLY A 100 15.03 39.41 -9.21
C GLY A 100 13.85 39.65 -10.14
N ARG A 101 13.37 38.61 -10.81
CA ARG A 101 12.03 38.59 -11.41
C ARG A 101 11.15 37.55 -10.72
N ILE A 102 10.28 38.04 -9.85
CA ILE A 102 9.13 37.28 -9.35
C ILE A 102 8.18 37.11 -10.55
N LEU A 103 7.84 35.86 -10.85
CA LEU A 103 6.75 35.53 -11.77
C LEU A 103 5.45 35.57 -10.96
N ASP A 104 4.72 36.67 -11.07
CA ASP A 104 3.32 36.70 -10.62
C ASP A 104 2.51 35.73 -11.51
N LEU A 105 1.93 34.72 -10.86
CA LEU A 105 1.04 33.73 -11.48
C LEU A 105 -0.41 34.02 -11.11
N ILE A 106 -0.77 35.31 -11.20
CA ILE A 106 -2.13 35.83 -11.05
C ILE A 106 -2.34 36.78 -12.23
N ASP A 107 -3.08 36.33 -13.24
CA ASP A 107 -3.53 37.21 -14.32
C ASP A 107 -4.80 37.97 -13.92
N ASP A 108 -5.18 38.96 -14.71
CA ASP A 108 -6.40 39.75 -14.44
C ASP A 108 -7.68 38.92 -14.67
N ALA A 109 -7.61 37.81 -15.42
CA ALA A 109 -8.73 36.90 -15.58
C ALA A 109 -9.09 36.20 -14.25
N TRP A 110 -8.09 35.79 -13.46
CA TRP A 110 -8.32 35.27 -12.10
C TRP A 110 -8.98 36.30 -11.16
N ARG A 111 -8.85 37.60 -11.44
CA ARG A 111 -9.43 38.68 -10.61
C ARG A 111 -10.90 38.99 -10.91
N GLU A 112 -11.42 38.56 -12.07
CA GLU A 112 -12.83 38.75 -12.44
C GLU A 112 -13.68 37.46 -12.32
N ASP A 113 -13.07 36.35 -11.89
CA ASP A 113 -13.70 35.02 -11.81
C ASP A 113 -14.69 34.91 -10.63
N LYS A 114 -15.92 35.42 -10.82
CA LYS A 114 -17.00 35.34 -9.82
C LYS A 114 -17.51 33.92 -9.64
N LEU A 115 -17.34 33.40 -8.42
CA LEU A 115 -17.96 32.14 -7.98
C LEU A 115 -19.50 32.25 -8.04
N PRO A 116 -20.23 31.17 -8.37
CA PRO A 116 -21.70 31.18 -8.56
C PRO A 116 -22.53 31.28 -7.25
N TYR A 117 -21.90 31.69 -6.15
CA TYR A 117 -22.51 31.98 -4.86
C TYR A 117 -21.87 33.25 -4.31
N GLU A 118 -22.49 34.40 -4.55
CA GLU A 118 -22.12 35.66 -3.89
C GLU A 118 -22.53 35.65 -2.40
N ASP A 119 -21.95 36.57 -1.63
CA ASP A 119 -21.96 36.56 -0.18
C ASP A 119 -23.35 36.49 0.45
N VAL A 120 -23.61 35.42 1.22
CA VAL A 120 -24.64 35.45 2.26
C VAL A 120 -24.09 36.28 3.41
N ALA A 121 -24.31 37.60 3.33
CA ALA A 121 -24.02 38.54 4.39
C ALA A 121 -25.00 38.32 5.57
N ILE A 122 -24.70 37.32 6.41
CA ILE A 122 -25.45 37.04 7.63
C ILE A 122 -25.41 38.30 8.52
N PRO A 123 -26.56 38.88 8.91
CA PRO A 123 -26.58 39.98 9.85
C PRO A 123 -25.93 39.56 11.17
N LEU A 124 -25.11 40.44 11.76
CA LEU A 124 -24.49 40.21 13.08
C LEU A 124 -25.51 40.02 14.22
N ASN A 125 -26.80 40.25 13.94
CA ASN A 125 -27.94 40.08 14.84
C ASN A 125 -28.73 38.77 14.58
N GLU A 126 -28.37 37.97 13.56
CA GLU A 126 -28.97 36.66 13.24
C GLU A 126 -27.96 35.50 13.33
N LEU A 127 -26.71 35.78 13.70
CA LEU A 127 -25.91 34.76 14.38
C LEU A 127 -26.64 34.39 15.68
N PRO A 128 -26.83 33.10 16.01
CA PRO A 128 -27.23 32.72 17.35
C PRO A 128 -26.24 33.34 18.34
N GLU A 129 -26.74 33.97 19.41
CA GLU A 129 -25.88 34.25 20.56
C GLU A 129 -25.22 32.93 20.96
N PRO A 130 -23.89 32.90 21.21
CA PRO A 130 -23.23 31.68 21.61
C PRO A 130 -23.93 31.19 22.87
N GLU A 131 -24.55 30.01 22.81
CA GLU A 131 -25.37 29.50 23.91
C GLU A 131 -24.55 29.59 25.19
N GLN A 132 -24.99 30.42 26.13
CA GLN A 132 -24.42 30.43 27.46
C GLN A 132 -24.86 29.13 28.10
N ASP A 133 -24.05 28.10 27.89
CA ASP A 133 -24.12 26.85 28.60
C ASP A 133 -24.02 27.16 30.09
N ASN A 134 -25.18 27.22 30.73
CA ASN A 134 -25.32 27.36 32.17
C ASN A 134 -25.13 25.99 32.86
N GLY A 135 -24.35 25.11 32.23
CA GLY A 135 -23.73 23.95 32.82
C GLY A 135 -22.83 24.31 34.01
N ASP A 136 -22.66 23.32 34.87
CA ASP A 136 -21.73 23.33 36.00
C ASP A 136 -20.29 23.62 35.51
N PRO A 137 -19.43 24.41 36.21
CA PRO A 137 -18.06 24.71 35.78
C PRO A 137 -17.07 23.53 35.80
N LYS A 138 -17.51 22.34 35.39
CA LYS A 138 -16.81 21.05 35.52
C LYS A 138 -16.24 20.60 34.18
N GLU A 139 -14.91 20.68 34.11
CA GLU A 139 -14.05 19.88 33.22
C GLU A 139 -14.41 19.93 31.73
N THR A 140 -13.97 20.98 31.05
CA THR A 140 -13.86 20.96 29.58
C THR A 140 -12.89 19.86 29.15
N CYS A 141 -13.37 18.92 28.31
CA CYS A 141 -12.58 17.80 27.83
C CYS A 141 -11.29 18.27 27.11
N PRO A 142 -10.12 17.67 27.38
CA PRO A 142 -8.89 17.90 26.62
C PRO A 142 -9.11 17.71 25.11
N ALA A 143 -8.88 18.77 24.35
CA ALA A 143 -9.05 18.80 22.90
C ALA A 143 -7.70 18.66 22.18
N PHE A 144 -7.72 17.98 21.02
CA PHE A 144 -6.56 17.90 20.14
C PHE A 144 -6.08 19.30 19.76
N THR A 145 -4.78 19.58 19.88
CA THR A 145 -4.20 20.91 19.65
C THR A 145 -4.44 21.35 18.20
N VAL A 146 -5.16 22.44 17.98
CA VAL A 146 -5.33 23.08 16.66
C VAL A 146 -4.49 24.35 16.59
N LEU A 147 -3.71 24.48 15.52
CA LEU A 147 -2.83 25.62 15.27
C LEU A 147 -3.19 26.32 13.96
N SER A 148 -2.85 27.60 13.86
CA SER A 148 -3.02 28.38 12.64
C SER A 148 -1.91 28.10 11.62
N PHE A 149 -2.13 28.52 10.36
CA PHE A 149 -1.04 28.52 9.38
C PHE A 149 0.11 29.47 9.77
N SER A 150 -0.15 30.57 10.50
CA SER A 150 0.93 31.43 10.99
C SER A 150 1.87 30.73 11.98
N SER A 151 1.38 29.78 12.78
CA SER A 151 2.23 28.92 13.62
C SER A 151 3.22 28.08 12.81
N SER A 152 2.90 27.68 11.58
CA SER A 152 3.81 26.88 10.74
C SER A 152 4.95 27.70 10.13
N LEU A 153 4.78 29.03 10.05
CA LEU A 153 5.79 29.99 9.59
C LEU A 153 6.71 30.45 10.72
N ILE A 154 6.13 30.82 11.87
CA ILE A 154 6.87 31.27 13.06
C ILE A 154 7.61 30.08 13.71
N GLY A 155 7.02 28.89 13.64
CA GLY A 155 7.45 27.71 14.40
C GLY A 155 6.76 27.65 15.77
N THR A 156 6.74 26.45 16.34
CA THR A 156 6.22 26.19 17.70
C THR A 156 7.14 25.22 18.43
N ASP A 157 7.27 25.39 19.75
CA ASP A 157 8.02 24.46 20.58
C ASP A 157 7.35 23.08 20.62
N LEU A 158 8.17 22.02 20.58
CA LEU A 158 7.69 20.64 20.66
C LEU A 158 7.02 20.39 22.02
N GLU A 159 5.72 20.14 21.94
CA GLU A 159 4.86 19.64 23.00
C GLU A 159 4.30 18.29 22.54
N VAL A 160 4.06 17.37 23.47
CA VAL A 160 3.45 16.06 23.19
C VAL A 160 2.41 15.79 24.27
N LYS A 161 1.15 15.68 23.86
CA LYS A 161 0.02 15.30 24.71
C LYS A 161 -0.35 13.85 24.44
N LEU A 162 -0.64 13.11 25.51
CA LEU A 162 -1.06 11.71 25.47
C LEU A 162 -2.53 11.63 25.88
N MET A 163 -3.42 11.67 24.90
CA MET A 163 -4.87 11.72 25.13
C MET A 163 -5.43 10.29 25.19
N LEU A 164 -5.81 9.84 26.38
CA LEU A 164 -6.35 8.51 26.62
C LEU A 164 -7.86 8.46 26.44
N TYR A 165 -8.30 7.52 25.61
CA TYR A 165 -9.68 7.10 25.45
C TYR A 165 -9.82 5.62 25.82
N THR A 166 -10.91 5.29 26.50
CA THR A 166 -11.33 3.93 26.84
C THR A 166 -12.85 3.84 26.70
N ARG A 167 -13.42 2.62 26.82
CA ARG A 167 -14.88 2.41 26.86
C ARG A 167 -15.62 3.13 28.00
N GLN A 168 -14.90 3.75 28.94
CA GLN A 168 -15.46 4.57 30.02
C GLN A 168 -15.51 6.06 29.68
N ASN A 169 -14.82 6.49 28.61
CA ASN A 169 -14.61 7.90 28.26
C ASN A 169 -14.41 8.10 26.74
N GLU A 170 -15.22 7.42 25.92
CA GLU A 170 -15.01 7.32 24.46
C GLU A 170 -14.96 8.68 23.73
N ASP A 171 -15.68 9.68 24.23
CA ASP A 171 -15.78 11.03 23.63
C ASP A 171 -14.94 12.11 24.34
N CYS A 172 -14.35 11.80 25.50
CA CYS A 172 -13.71 12.80 26.37
C CYS A 172 -12.39 12.25 26.93
N ALA A 173 -11.25 12.74 26.40
CA ALA A 173 -9.93 12.21 26.75
C ALA A 173 -9.52 12.49 28.21
N GLU A 174 -8.68 11.63 28.78
CA GLU A 174 -7.83 11.96 29.92
C GLU A 174 -6.43 12.33 29.39
N GLU A 175 -5.89 13.51 29.75
CA GLU A 175 -4.55 13.93 29.33
C GLU A 175 -3.49 13.34 30.28
N LEU A 176 -2.82 12.27 29.82
CA LEU A 176 -1.88 11.50 30.64
C LEU A 176 -0.56 12.24 30.83
N ASN A 177 -0.31 12.64 32.08
CA ASN A 177 0.96 13.18 32.55
C ASN A 177 1.85 12.11 33.22
N SER A 178 1.28 10.94 33.54
CA SER A 178 1.96 9.75 34.09
C SER A 178 1.06 8.52 33.91
N THR A 179 1.50 7.35 34.38
CA THR A 179 0.66 6.14 34.45
C THR A 179 -0.43 6.18 35.53
N ALA A 180 -0.38 7.13 36.47
CA ALA A 180 -1.44 7.33 37.45
C ALA A 180 -2.63 8.04 36.79
N SER A 181 -3.63 7.27 36.37
CA SER A 181 -4.81 7.73 35.64
C SER A 181 -6.07 7.04 36.16
N LYS A 182 -7.23 7.67 35.92
CA LYS A 182 -8.55 7.15 36.28
C LYS A 182 -9.01 6.00 35.37
N TYR A 183 -8.64 6.04 34.09
CA TYR A 183 -9.15 5.11 33.07
C TYR A 183 -8.11 4.10 32.55
N LEU A 184 -6.80 4.34 32.74
CA LEU A 184 -5.72 3.51 32.20
C LEU A 184 -5.62 2.15 32.91
N ASP A 185 -5.96 1.07 32.20
CA ASP A 185 -5.78 -0.30 32.69
C ASP A 185 -4.57 -0.95 32.02
N LEU A 186 -3.44 -0.98 32.71
CA LEU A 186 -2.18 -1.55 32.19
C LEU A 186 -2.22 -3.06 31.94
N THR A 187 -3.26 -3.77 32.40
CA THR A 187 -3.47 -5.19 32.07
C THR A 187 -4.09 -5.39 30.68
N LYS A 188 -4.75 -4.35 30.15
CA LYS A 188 -5.33 -4.35 28.80
C LYS A 188 -4.29 -4.07 27.72
N LYS A 189 -4.66 -4.42 26.50
CA LYS A 189 -3.99 -3.95 25.29
C LYS A 189 -3.98 -2.42 25.24
N THR A 190 -2.87 -1.85 24.80
CA THR A 190 -2.76 -0.39 24.59
C THR A 190 -2.39 -0.09 23.15
N THR A 191 -3.26 0.65 22.48
CA THR A 191 -3.09 1.06 21.08
C THR A 191 -2.72 2.54 21.01
N PHE A 192 -1.49 2.85 20.61
CA PHE A 192 -1.04 4.21 20.36
C PHE A 192 -1.40 4.64 18.93
N ILE A 193 -1.98 5.83 18.78
CA ILE A 193 -2.28 6.43 17.47
C ILE A 193 -1.37 7.65 17.28
N ILE A 194 -0.49 7.62 16.27
CA ILE A 194 0.52 8.67 16.03
C ILE A 194 0.28 9.30 14.65
N HIS A 195 -0.03 10.60 14.63
CA HIS A 195 -0.29 11.34 13.39
C HIS A 195 1.00 11.75 12.65
N GLY A 196 0.83 12.19 11.41
CA GLY A 196 1.90 12.65 10.52
C GLY A 196 2.26 14.14 10.63
N TYR A 197 3.00 14.62 9.62
CA TYR A 197 3.32 16.03 9.36
C TYR A 197 2.06 16.89 9.18
N ARG A 198 2.03 18.11 9.75
CA ARG A 198 0.83 18.99 9.78
C ARG A 198 1.14 20.43 9.33
N PRO A 199 1.48 20.69 8.05
CA PRO A 199 1.92 22.02 7.59
C PRO A 199 0.88 23.15 7.77
N THR A 200 -0.39 22.83 8.01
CA THR A 200 -1.49 23.77 8.23
C THR A 200 -2.00 23.84 9.67
N GLY A 201 -1.40 23.13 10.63
CA GLY A 201 -1.79 23.19 12.05
C GLY A 201 -3.14 22.56 12.44
N SER A 202 -3.99 22.21 11.48
CA SER A 202 -5.28 21.54 11.72
C SER A 202 -5.14 20.14 12.32
N ALA A 203 -6.19 19.66 13.02
CA ALA A 203 -6.30 18.29 13.51
C ALA A 203 -6.52 17.24 12.38
N PRO A 204 -6.19 15.95 12.57
CA PRO A 204 -6.52 14.89 11.62
C PRO A 204 -7.99 14.46 11.77
N VAL A 205 -8.78 14.63 10.71
CA VAL A 205 -10.25 14.40 10.68
C VAL A 205 -10.71 12.97 10.98
N TRP A 206 -9.79 12.00 11.02
CA TRP A 206 -10.05 10.58 11.21
C TRP A 206 -9.78 10.08 12.63
N ILE A 207 -9.26 10.94 13.53
CA ILE A 207 -8.85 10.52 14.88
C ILE A 207 -10.04 9.97 15.67
N THR A 208 -11.13 10.73 15.78
CA THR A 208 -12.33 10.36 16.54
C THR A 208 -12.92 9.04 16.04
N ASP A 209 -13.21 8.95 14.74
CA ASP A 209 -13.72 7.73 14.10
C ASP A 209 -12.80 6.52 14.36
N LEU A 210 -11.48 6.68 14.29
CA LEU A 210 -10.54 5.57 14.51
C LEU A 210 -10.50 5.15 15.99
N VAL A 211 -10.60 6.09 16.93
CA VAL A 211 -10.71 5.82 18.37
C VAL A 211 -11.98 5.01 18.65
N HIS A 212 -13.15 5.50 18.20
CA HIS A 212 -14.43 4.81 18.35
C HIS A 212 -14.41 3.42 17.71
N LEU A 213 -13.86 3.29 16.48
CA LEU A 213 -13.77 1.99 15.80
C LEU A 213 -12.87 0.99 16.55
N LEU A 214 -11.74 1.42 17.12
CA LEU A 214 -10.88 0.56 17.92
C LEU A 214 -11.56 0.13 19.23
N LEU A 215 -12.17 1.05 19.95
CA LEU A 215 -12.92 0.75 21.17
C LEU A 215 -14.13 -0.14 20.90
N SER A 216 -14.77 -0.04 19.73
CA SER A 216 -15.89 -0.91 19.35
C SER A 216 -15.50 -2.39 19.18
N VAL A 217 -14.29 -2.70 18.67
CA VAL A 217 -13.89 -4.09 18.38
C VAL A 217 -13.31 -4.84 19.57
N GLU A 218 -12.72 -4.15 20.54
CA GLU A 218 -11.98 -4.74 21.65
C GLU A 218 -11.89 -3.76 22.84
N ASP A 219 -11.92 -4.27 24.08
CA ASP A 219 -11.77 -3.44 25.28
C ASP A 219 -10.28 -3.16 25.53
N MET A 220 -9.84 -1.94 25.20
CA MET A 220 -8.43 -1.54 25.18
C MET A 220 -8.25 -0.10 25.66
N ASN A 221 -7.01 0.27 25.99
CA ASN A 221 -6.61 1.67 26.09
C ASN A 221 -6.28 2.18 24.69
N VAL A 222 -6.82 3.33 24.27
CA VAL A 222 -6.41 4.02 23.03
C VAL A 222 -5.76 5.34 23.39
N ILE A 223 -4.47 5.51 23.08
CA ILE A 223 -3.71 6.72 23.39
C ILE A 223 -3.40 7.47 22.10
N VAL A 224 -4.09 8.58 21.88
CA VAL A 224 -3.78 9.50 20.78
C VAL A 224 -2.58 10.36 21.17
N VAL A 225 -1.52 10.27 20.37
CA VAL A 225 -0.30 11.08 20.52
C VAL A 225 -0.46 12.34 19.70
N ASP A 226 -0.95 13.40 20.32
CA ASP A 226 -0.93 14.75 19.76
C ASP A 226 0.47 15.35 19.95
N TRP A 227 1.22 15.45 18.86
CA TRP A 227 2.49 16.15 18.78
C TRP A 227 2.39 17.30 17.77
N ASN A 228 1.21 17.90 17.59
CA ASN A 228 0.92 18.81 16.49
C ASN A 228 1.78 20.08 16.52
N ARG A 229 2.18 20.57 17.71
CA ARG A 229 3.19 21.63 17.86
C ARG A 229 4.58 21.22 17.37
N GLY A 230 4.93 19.93 17.46
CA GLY A 230 6.13 19.38 16.84
C GLY A 230 6.01 19.16 15.31
N ALA A 231 4.79 18.92 14.83
CA ALA A 231 4.49 18.59 13.43
C ALA A 231 4.14 19.81 12.55
N THR A 232 3.80 20.95 13.16
CA THR A 232 3.33 22.16 12.47
C THR A 232 4.49 23.10 12.13
N THR A 233 4.96 22.97 10.90
CA THR A 233 5.99 23.82 10.31
C THR A 233 5.93 23.71 8.79
N ILE A 234 6.38 24.73 8.06
CA ILE A 234 6.66 24.58 6.62
C ILE A 234 7.99 23.84 6.33
N ILE A 235 8.84 23.68 7.35
CA ILE A 235 10.17 23.06 7.23
C ILE A 235 10.07 21.58 7.62
N TYR A 236 9.75 20.72 6.65
CA TYR A 236 9.57 19.27 6.87
C TYR A 236 10.73 18.57 7.63
N SER A 237 11.97 19.02 7.43
CA SER A 237 13.14 18.48 8.15
C SER A 237 13.13 18.80 9.65
N ASN A 238 12.43 19.86 10.10
CA ASN A 238 12.21 20.13 11.52
C ASN A 238 11.17 19.16 12.10
N ALA A 239 10.06 18.90 11.40
CA ALA A 239 9.08 17.91 11.82
C ALA A 239 9.68 16.49 11.91
N SER A 240 10.48 16.08 10.91
CA SER A 240 11.21 14.80 10.93
C SER A 240 12.21 14.69 12.10
N ARG A 241 12.92 15.78 12.44
CA ARG A 241 13.78 15.85 13.63
C ARG A 241 12.99 15.79 14.94
N ASN A 242 11.86 16.48 15.01
CA ASN A 242 10.97 16.45 16.17
C ASN A 242 10.39 15.04 16.39
N GLY A 243 10.06 14.30 15.33
CA GLY A 243 9.62 12.90 15.43
C GLY A 243 10.59 11.99 16.20
N LYS A 244 11.91 12.20 16.09
CA LYS A 244 12.89 11.46 16.91
C LYS A 244 12.75 11.76 18.40
N LYS A 245 12.52 13.04 18.77
CA LYS A 245 12.23 13.44 20.15
C LYS A 245 10.88 12.93 20.65
N VAL A 246 9.85 12.87 19.80
CA VAL A 246 8.54 12.28 20.15
C VAL A 246 8.72 10.79 20.49
N ALA A 247 9.53 10.06 19.73
CA ALA A 247 9.86 8.68 20.08
C ALA A 247 10.58 8.57 21.44
N GLU A 248 11.53 9.46 21.76
CA GLU A 248 12.20 9.51 23.07
C GLU A 248 11.24 9.83 24.23
N ILE A 249 10.21 10.64 24.00
CA ILE A 249 9.16 10.97 24.99
C ILE A 249 8.25 9.75 25.21
N LEU A 250 7.75 9.13 24.13
CA LEU A 250 6.94 7.92 24.20
C LEU A 250 7.68 6.77 24.87
N LYS A 251 8.99 6.61 24.59
CA LYS A 251 9.84 5.59 25.22
C LYS A 251 9.83 5.70 26.75
N LYS A 252 9.93 6.92 27.30
CA LYS A 252 9.91 7.17 28.75
C LYS A 252 8.56 6.84 29.38
N PHE A 253 7.47 7.33 28.78
CA PHE A 253 6.12 7.02 29.25
C PHE A 253 5.83 5.51 29.21
N MET A 254 6.29 4.82 28.16
CA MET A 254 6.16 3.37 28.07
C MET A 254 7.05 2.63 29.07
N ASP A 255 8.25 3.13 29.41
CA ASP A 255 9.05 2.56 30.50
C ASP A 255 8.32 2.66 31.85
N GLU A 256 7.62 3.78 32.12
CA GLU A 256 6.73 3.90 33.29
C GLU A 256 5.58 2.88 33.24
N MET A 257 4.94 2.66 32.07
CA MET A 257 3.90 1.63 31.92
C MET A 257 4.42 0.24 32.26
N LEU A 258 5.62 -0.14 31.78
CA LEU A 258 6.22 -1.45 32.05
C LEU A 258 6.59 -1.61 33.53
N ILE A 259 7.14 -0.57 34.17
CA ILE A 259 7.41 -0.56 35.62
C ILE A 259 6.13 -0.80 36.44
N ASN A 260 5.00 -0.27 35.97
CA ASN A 260 3.68 -0.45 36.59
C ASN A 260 2.90 -1.68 36.08
N GLY A 261 3.55 -2.60 35.34
CA GLY A 261 3.02 -3.93 35.04
C GLY A 261 2.47 -4.17 33.63
N ALA A 262 2.57 -3.21 32.70
CA ALA A 262 2.24 -3.43 31.29
C ALA A 262 3.23 -4.41 30.62
N SER A 263 2.83 -4.99 29.49
CA SER A 263 3.70 -5.85 28.65
C SER A 263 3.98 -5.19 27.31
N LEU A 264 5.21 -5.31 26.80
CA LEU A 264 5.54 -4.88 25.44
C LEU A 264 4.72 -5.60 24.37
N GLU A 265 4.32 -6.86 24.62
CA GLU A 265 3.48 -7.63 23.70
C GLU A 265 2.02 -7.13 23.64
N SER A 266 1.53 -6.46 24.69
CA SER A 266 0.18 -5.85 24.68
C SER A 266 0.15 -4.46 24.02
N ILE A 267 1.27 -3.97 23.49
CA ILE A 267 1.34 -2.69 22.78
C ILE A 267 1.16 -2.86 21.26
N HIS A 268 0.23 -2.09 20.69
CA HIS A 268 0.09 -1.86 19.25
C HIS A 268 0.35 -0.38 18.96
N MET A 269 1.24 -0.05 18.03
CA MET A 269 1.43 1.33 17.55
C MET A 269 0.93 1.50 16.13
N ILE A 270 -0.05 2.37 15.91
CA ILE A 270 -0.59 2.75 14.60
C ILE A 270 -0.01 4.12 14.24
N GLY A 271 0.95 4.14 13.32
CA GLY A 271 1.65 5.36 12.92
C GLY A 271 1.31 5.77 11.49
N VAL A 272 0.88 7.02 11.30
CA VAL A 272 0.53 7.59 9.99
C VAL A 272 1.66 8.50 9.49
N SER A 273 2.13 8.34 8.25
CA SER A 273 3.16 9.21 7.66
C SER A 273 4.47 9.21 8.49
N LEU A 274 4.96 10.38 8.93
CA LEU A 274 6.03 10.50 9.92
C LEU A 274 5.77 9.64 11.18
N GLY A 275 4.52 9.50 11.61
CA GLY A 275 4.11 8.69 12.75
C GLY A 275 4.52 7.22 12.63
N ALA A 276 4.54 6.65 11.42
CA ALA A 276 5.00 5.28 11.19
C ALA A 276 6.48 5.11 11.56
N HIS A 277 7.31 6.12 11.28
CA HIS A 277 8.72 6.13 11.63
C HIS A 277 8.96 6.50 13.10
N ILE A 278 8.05 7.25 13.74
CA ILE A 278 8.04 7.43 15.20
C ILE A 278 7.79 6.08 15.89
N SER A 279 6.78 5.31 15.43
CA SER A 279 6.51 3.95 15.93
C SER A 279 7.71 3.01 15.75
N GLY A 280 8.35 3.02 14.57
CA GLY A 280 9.56 2.24 14.30
C GLY A 280 10.70 2.56 15.29
N LEU A 281 11.02 3.84 15.46
CA LEU A 281 12.05 4.29 16.41
C LEU A 281 11.75 3.89 17.87
N VAL A 282 10.48 3.92 18.30
CA VAL A 282 10.10 3.41 19.65
C VAL A 282 10.31 1.89 19.73
N GLY A 283 9.90 1.14 18.71
CA GLY A 283 10.13 -0.30 18.62
C GLY A 283 11.60 -0.70 18.64
N GLN A 284 12.43 0.03 17.90
CA GLN A 284 13.89 -0.10 17.90
C GLN A 284 14.48 0.14 19.30
N MET A 285 14.00 1.15 20.03
CA MET A 285 14.42 1.43 21.41
C MET A 285 13.97 0.39 22.45
N PHE A 286 13.01 -0.48 22.09
CA PHE A 286 12.66 -1.68 22.85
C PHE A 286 13.26 -2.97 22.27
N GLY A 287 14.13 -2.88 21.25
CA GLY A 287 14.82 -4.03 20.65
C GLY A 287 13.88 -4.97 19.89
N GLY A 288 12.83 -4.45 19.25
CA GLY A 288 11.89 -5.23 18.45
C GLY A 288 10.80 -5.96 19.24
N GLN A 289 10.68 -5.70 20.55
CA GLN A 289 9.82 -6.47 21.46
C GLN A 289 8.36 -5.99 21.53
N LEU A 290 7.98 -4.90 20.83
CA LEU A 290 6.58 -4.46 20.75
C LEU A 290 5.69 -5.52 20.10
N GLY A 291 4.45 -5.66 20.59
CA GLY A 291 3.49 -6.63 20.08
C GLY A 291 3.16 -6.47 18.59
N ARG A 292 2.93 -5.21 18.16
CA ARG A 292 2.68 -4.85 16.76
C ARG A 292 3.00 -3.37 16.44
N ILE A 293 3.49 -3.10 15.24
CA ILE A 293 3.42 -1.78 14.61
C ILE A 293 2.60 -1.88 13.32
N THR A 294 1.70 -0.93 13.08
CA THR A 294 1.06 -0.74 11.78
C THR A 294 1.50 0.60 11.18
N GLY A 295 2.12 0.55 9.99
CA GLY A 295 2.50 1.73 9.21
C GLY A 295 1.41 2.12 8.21
N LEU A 296 0.80 3.29 8.38
CA LEU A 296 -0.20 3.83 7.46
C LEU A 296 0.45 4.92 6.60
N ASP A 297 0.80 4.52 5.38
CA ASP A 297 1.59 5.25 4.39
C ASP A 297 2.83 5.94 4.96
N PRO A 298 3.87 5.18 5.36
CA PRO A 298 5.07 5.74 5.99
C PRO A 298 5.74 6.81 5.10
N ALA A 299 6.26 7.89 5.68
CA ALA A 299 6.70 9.04 4.90
C ALA A 299 8.04 8.81 4.15
N GLY A 300 8.01 8.78 2.83
CA GLY A 300 9.19 8.60 1.98
C GLY A 300 10.26 9.71 2.08
N PRO A 301 9.92 11.02 2.04
CA PRO A 301 10.90 12.09 2.09
C PRO A 301 11.76 12.07 3.37
N LEU A 302 13.09 12.19 3.21
CA LEU A 302 14.14 12.03 4.23
C LEU A 302 14.36 10.60 4.78
N TYR A 303 13.44 9.65 4.54
CA TYR A 303 13.59 8.25 4.99
C TYR A 303 13.97 7.28 3.85
N ARG A 304 13.57 7.52 2.60
CA ARG A 304 13.94 6.70 1.42
C ARG A 304 15.46 6.46 1.38
N GLY A 305 15.88 5.20 1.42
CA GLY A 305 17.30 4.81 1.41
C GLY A 305 18.04 4.92 2.76
N LYS A 306 17.35 5.22 3.86
CA LYS A 306 17.92 5.17 5.21
C LYS A 306 18.15 3.72 5.68
N PRO A 307 19.16 3.47 6.55
CA PRO A 307 19.29 2.20 7.22
C PRO A 307 18.06 1.93 8.12
N PRO A 308 17.75 0.66 8.45
CA PRO A 308 16.69 0.28 9.39
C PRO A 308 16.63 1.18 10.63
N SER A 309 17.78 1.42 11.26
CA SER A 309 17.97 2.24 12.47
C SER A 309 17.67 3.75 12.35
N GLU A 310 16.98 4.19 11.30
CA GLU A 310 16.52 5.57 11.11
C GLU A 310 15.09 5.67 10.51
N ARG A 311 14.41 4.55 10.25
CA ARG A 311 13.07 4.48 9.66
C ARG A 311 12.23 3.41 10.37
N LEU A 312 11.07 3.07 9.82
CA LEU A 312 10.33 1.85 10.17
C LEU A 312 10.97 0.66 9.45
N ASP A 313 11.08 -0.48 10.11
CA ASP A 313 11.64 -1.74 9.60
C ASP A 313 10.90 -2.95 10.21
N PRO A 314 10.88 -4.13 9.56
CA PRO A 314 10.24 -5.32 10.14
C PRO A 314 10.81 -5.71 11.51
N SER A 315 12.08 -5.36 11.78
CA SER A 315 12.74 -5.65 13.06
C SER A 315 12.29 -4.79 14.26
N ASP A 316 11.45 -3.78 14.05
CA ASP A 316 11.00 -2.87 15.12
C ASP A 316 9.90 -3.46 16.03
N ALA A 317 9.22 -4.54 15.63
CA ALA A 317 8.20 -5.20 16.43
C ALA A 317 8.06 -6.70 16.12
N GLN A 318 7.44 -7.44 17.03
CA GLN A 318 7.07 -8.86 16.86
C GLN A 318 6.11 -9.09 15.69
N PHE A 319 5.44 -8.05 15.21
CA PHE A 319 4.74 -8.02 13.94
C PHE A 319 4.73 -6.59 13.39
N VAL A 320 4.93 -6.44 12.08
CA VAL A 320 4.88 -5.14 11.40
C VAL A 320 4.06 -5.30 10.13
N ASP A 321 2.99 -4.53 9.98
CA ASP A 321 2.15 -4.50 8.78
C ASP A 321 2.02 -3.09 8.24
N VAL A 322 2.07 -2.92 6.91
CA VAL A 322 2.16 -1.59 6.29
C VAL A 322 1.15 -1.47 5.14
N ILE A 323 0.45 -0.33 5.06
CA ILE A 323 -0.43 0.02 3.93
C ILE A 323 0.18 1.20 3.19
N HIS A 324 0.54 0.99 1.92
CA HIS A 324 1.18 1.95 1.03
C HIS A 324 0.16 2.52 0.04
N SER A 325 -0.01 3.84 -0.02
CA SER A 325 -1.07 4.47 -0.84
C SER A 325 -0.66 5.71 -1.66
N ASP A 326 0.53 6.28 -1.43
CA ASP A 326 1.05 7.44 -2.17
C ASP A 326 2.56 7.29 -2.46
N THR A 327 2.99 6.10 -2.91
CA THR A 327 4.42 5.73 -2.97
C THR A 327 5.26 6.55 -3.94
N ASP A 328 4.64 7.13 -4.97
CA ASP A 328 5.25 8.05 -5.93
C ASP A 328 5.15 9.53 -5.50
N GLY A 329 4.24 9.88 -4.58
CA GLY A 329 4.21 11.15 -3.86
C GLY A 329 4.94 11.10 -2.51
N LEU A 330 4.19 11.15 -1.41
CA LEU A 330 4.66 11.30 -0.02
C LEU A 330 5.04 9.98 0.66
N GLY A 331 4.51 8.84 0.22
CA GLY A 331 4.69 7.51 0.81
C GLY A 331 6.06 6.88 0.54
N TYR A 332 6.45 5.89 1.33
CA TYR A 332 7.70 5.17 1.19
C TYR A 332 7.50 3.99 0.21
N ALA A 333 8.30 3.89 -0.86
CA ALA A 333 8.01 2.95 -1.95
C ALA A 333 8.43 1.49 -1.71
N ASP A 334 9.60 1.24 -1.10
CA ASP A 334 10.03 -0.12 -0.76
C ASP A 334 9.24 -0.65 0.46
N ALA A 335 9.09 -1.97 0.54
CA ALA A 335 8.41 -2.61 1.66
C ALA A 335 9.17 -2.45 2.99
N LEU A 336 8.43 -2.24 4.08
CA LEU A 336 8.92 -1.92 5.43
C LEU A 336 8.37 -2.84 6.54
N GLY A 337 7.49 -3.79 6.21
CA GLY A 337 6.86 -4.71 7.17
C GLY A 337 7.16 -6.17 6.92
N HIS A 338 6.60 -7.02 7.79
CA HIS A 338 6.48 -8.46 7.53
C HIS A 338 5.45 -8.73 6.41
N ILE A 339 4.45 -7.86 6.31
CA ILE A 339 3.45 -7.83 5.24
C ILE A 339 3.17 -6.38 4.81
N ASP A 340 3.22 -6.14 3.50
CA ASP A 340 3.09 -4.81 2.91
C ASP A 340 1.99 -4.82 1.85
N PHE A 341 0.96 -4.02 2.10
CA PHE A 341 -0.27 -3.91 1.33
C PHE A 341 -0.18 -2.72 0.35
N TYR A 342 -0.38 -2.98 -0.94
CA TYR A 342 -0.33 -1.98 -2.01
C TYR A 342 -1.70 -1.87 -2.73
N PRO A 343 -2.73 -1.25 -2.09
CA PRO A 343 -4.02 -0.96 -2.72
C PRO A 343 -3.85 -0.23 -4.05
N ASN A 344 -4.50 -0.74 -5.10
CA ASN A 344 -4.47 -0.17 -6.45
C ASN A 344 -3.06 -0.04 -7.07
N GLY A 345 -2.07 -0.74 -6.48
CA GLY A 345 -0.65 -0.65 -6.83
C GLY A 345 0.20 0.19 -5.89
N GLY A 346 -0.42 0.96 -4.97
CA GLY A 346 0.23 1.85 -4.02
C GLY A 346 0.59 3.25 -4.57
N THR A 347 0.06 3.62 -5.73
CA THR A 347 0.11 4.98 -6.32
C THR A 347 -1.30 5.57 -6.31
N ASP A 348 -1.75 6.26 -7.37
CA ASP A 348 -3.09 6.86 -7.49
C ASP A 348 -4.25 5.97 -6.98
N GLN A 349 -5.04 6.51 -6.03
CA GLN A 349 -6.16 5.82 -5.39
C GLN A 349 -7.50 6.25 -6.01
N PRO A 350 -8.44 5.31 -6.30
CA PRO A 350 -9.73 5.63 -6.89
C PRO A 350 -10.51 6.71 -6.11
N GLY A 351 -11.04 7.70 -6.82
CA GLY A 351 -11.77 8.84 -6.24
C GLY A 351 -10.87 10.00 -5.77
N CYS A 352 -9.55 9.83 -5.73
CA CYS A 352 -8.63 10.95 -5.52
C CYS A 352 -8.40 11.76 -6.82
N PRO A 353 -7.97 13.04 -6.72
CA PRO A 353 -7.61 13.82 -7.90
C PRO A 353 -6.48 13.14 -8.68
N LEU A 354 -6.46 13.26 -10.01
CA LEU A 354 -5.44 12.62 -10.86
C LEU A 354 -4.36 13.60 -11.36
N THR A 355 -4.22 14.77 -10.74
CA THR A 355 -3.22 15.77 -11.15
C THR A 355 -2.64 16.56 -9.97
N VAL A 356 -1.33 16.80 -10.03
CA VAL A 356 -0.61 17.69 -9.11
C VAL A 356 -1.13 19.14 -9.11
N PHE A 357 -1.87 19.55 -10.15
CA PHE A 357 -2.54 20.86 -10.22
C PHE A 357 -3.68 21.00 -9.18
N ALA A 358 -4.21 19.89 -8.64
CA ALA A 358 -5.09 19.94 -7.46
C ALA A 358 -4.33 20.28 -6.15
N GLY A 359 -3.02 20.51 -6.22
CA GLY A 359 -2.18 20.99 -5.13
C GLY A 359 -2.19 20.03 -3.94
N LEU A 360 -2.35 20.58 -2.73
CA LEU A 360 -2.38 19.78 -1.51
C LEU A 360 -3.52 18.74 -1.49
N LYS A 361 -4.61 18.92 -2.27
CA LYS A 361 -5.70 17.93 -2.34
C LYS A 361 -5.34 16.65 -3.10
N TYR A 362 -4.33 16.68 -3.97
CA TYR A 362 -3.77 15.49 -4.64
C TYR A 362 -3.11 14.60 -3.58
N PHE A 363 -1.87 14.93 -3.20
CA PHE A 363 -1.06 14.22 -2.22
C PHE A 363 -1.79 13.89 -0.91
N LYS A 364 -2.67 14.77 -0.40
CA LYS A 364 -3.42 14.48 0.84
C LYS A 364 -4.45 13.38 0.67
N CYS A 365 -5.06 13.21 -0.50
CA CYS A 365 -6.13 12.23 -0.68
C CYS A 365 -5.57 10.79 -0.71
N ASP A 366 -4.59 10.56 -1.57
CA ASP A 366 -3.95 9.26 -1.74
C ASP A 366 -3.23 8.85 -0.44
N HIS A 367 -2.47 9.77 0.16
CA HIS A 367 -1.74 9.54 1.41
C HIS A 367 -2.63 9.25 2.63
N GLN A 368 -3.88 9.73 2.62
CA GLN A 368 -4.87 9.40 3.66
C GLN A 368 -5.64 8.10 3.39
N ARG A 369 -5.56 7.51 2.19
CA ARG A 369 -6.31 6.30 1.83
C ARG A 369 -5.93 5.11 2.70
N SER A 370 -4.65 4.96 3.06
CA SER A 370 -4.16 3.98 4.04
C SER A 370 -5.01 3.96 5.32
N VAL A 371 -5.32 5.13 5.89
CA VAL A 371 -6.09 5.27 7.12
C VAL A 371 -7.54 4.87 6.92
N PHE A 372 -8.20 5.35 5.85
CA PHE A 372 -9.59 5.01 5.58
C PHE A 372 -9.78 3.52 5.24
N LEU A 373 -8.80 2.88 4.59
CA LEU A 373 -8.79 1.43 4.37
C LEU A 373 -8.60 0.64 5.67
N PHE A 374 -7.74 1.11 6.58
CA PHE A 374 -7.60 0.51 7.91
C PHE A 374 -8.90 0.64 8.73
N MET A 375 -9.54 1.81 8.71
CA MET A 375 -10.85 2.04 9.35
C MET A 375 -11.96 1.16 8.75
N ALA A 376 -12.01 1.00 7.43
CA ALA A 376 -12.97 0.09 6.79
C ALA A 376 -12.78 -1.37 7.23
N SER A 377 -11.54 -1.82 7.48
CA SER A 377 -11.28 -3.17 8.00
C SER A 377 -11.83 -3.41 9.42
N LEU A 378 -11.91 -2.37 10.26
CA LEU A 378 -12.53 -2.44 11.59
C LEU A 378 -14.05 -2.60 11.50
N LYS A 379 -14.69 -1.92 10.55
CA LYS A 379 -16.16 -1.95 10.34
C LYS A 379 -16.70 -3.32 9.84
N LYS A 380 -15.84 -4.19 9.30
CA LYS A 380 -16.19 -5.52 8.74
C LYS A 380 -17.33 -5.54 7.71
N SER A 381 -17.61 -4.40 7.07
CA SER A 381 -18.63 -4.28 6.01
C SER A 381 -18.30 -5.11 4.77
N CYS A 382 -17.01 -5.33 4.51
CA CYS A 382 -16.51 -6.47 3.73
C CYS A 382 -15.08 -6.84 4.16
N ASN A 383 -14.66 -8.07 3.87
CA ASN A 383 -13.27 -8.48 4.01
C ASN A 383 -12.54 -8.24 2.69
N ILE A 384 -11.65 -7.23 2.64
CA ILE A 384 -10.81 -6.97 1.46
C ILE A 384 -9.68 -8.01 1.43
N THR A 385 -9.88 -9.05 0.63
CA THR A 385 -8.90 -10.11 0.37
C THR A 385 -7.72 -9.59 -0.46
N THR A 386 -6.50 -9.89 -0.03
CA THR A 386 -5.27 -9.44 -0.68
C THR A 386 -4.45 -10.64 -1.18
N TYR A 387 -3.65 -10.46 -2.24
CA TYR A 387 -2.93 -11.57 -2.89
C TYR A 387 -1.41 -11.33 -2.96
N PRO A 388 -0.56 -12.33 -2.63
CA PRO A 388 0.89 -12.19 -2.71
C PRO A 388 1.34 -12.15 -4.17
N CYS A 389 2.18 -11.19 -4.56
CA CYS A 389 2.66 -11.09 -5.95
C CYS A 389 3.97 -10.33 -6.10
N GLU A 390 4.74 -10.68 -7.14
CA GLU A 390 5.97 -9.99 -7.56
C GLU A 390 5.76 -8.51 -7.96
N SER A 391 4.55 -8.15 -8.39
CA SER A 391 4.19 -6.77 -8.76
C SER A 391 2.69 -6.62 -9.02
N TYR A 392 2.17 -5.41 -8.85
CA TYR A 392 0.82 -5.01 -9.25
C TYR A 392 0.51 -5.37 -10.72
N ARG A 393 1.50 -5.27 -11.61
CA ARG A 393 1.38 -5.61 -13.03
C ARG A 393 1.20 -7.12 -13.27
N SER A 394 1.75 -7.98 -12.42
CA SER A 394 1.48 -9.42 -12.44
C SER A 394 0.11 -9.74 -11.84
N TYR A 395 -0.31 -9.05 -10.77
CA TYR A 395 -1.64 -9.15 -10.17
C TYR A 395 -2.77 -8.76 -11.15
N ARG A 396 -2.73 -7.55 -11.74
CA ARG A 396 -3.71 -7.09 -12.75
C ARG A 396 -3.74 -7.93 -14.04
N ARG A 397 -2.76 -8.82 -14.23
CA ARG A 397 -2.69 -9.82 -15.31
C ARG A 397 -3.21 -11.20 -14.91
N GLY A 398 -3.71 -11.37 -13.69
CA GLY A 398 -4.27 -12.63 -13.22
C GLY A 398 -3.25 -13.70 -12.80
N LYS A 399 -1.97 -13.35 -12.66
CA LYS A 399 -0.93 -14.34 -12.29
C LYS A 399 -0.95 -14.74 -10.81
N CYS A 400 -1.47 -13.85 -9.96
CA CYS A 400 -1.32 -13.88 -8.51
C CYS A 400 -2.70 -13.74 -7.87
N THR A 401 -3.53 -14.78 -7.98
CA THR A 401 -4.91 -14.76 -7.45
C THR A 401 -5.24 -16.06 -6.72
N SER A 402 -4.22 -16.71 -6.17
CA SER A 402 -4.33 -17.83 -5.22
C SER A 402 -3.33 -17.61 -4.10
N CYS A 403 -3.66 -18.09 -2.90
CA CYS A 403 -2.84 -17.94 -1.69
C CYS A 403 -2.30 -19.31 -1.25
N GLU A 404 -1.88 -20.12 -2.21
CA GLU A 404 -1.31 -21.46 -1.98
C GLU A 404 -0.10 -21.41 -1.04
N THR A 405 0.67 -20.31 -1.08
CA THR A 405 1.79 -20.02 -0.16
C THR A 405 1.37 -19.95 1.32
N PHE A 406 0.12 -19.57 1.61
CA PHE A 406 -0.41 -19.39 2.96
C PHE A 406 -1.14 -20.64 3.51
N GLN A 407 -1.32 -21.70 2.71
CA GLN A 407 -2.06 -22.88 3.15
C GLN A 407 -1.43 -23.52 4.41
N PRO A 408 -2.24 -24.00 5.37
CA PRO A 408 -3.70 -24.20 5.29
C PRO A 408 -4.57 -22.95 5.57
N MET A 409 -3.97 -21.78 5.82
CA MET A 409 -4.71 -20.55 6.11
C MET A 409 -5.32 -19.92 4.84
N PRO A 410 -6.39 -19.12 4.96
CA PRO A 410 -6.91 -18.30 3.86
C PRO A 410 -5.93 -17.18 3.45
N CYS A 411 -6.24 -16.50 2.35
CA CYS A 411 -5.56 -15.28 1.93
C CYS A 411 -5.60 -14.18 3.02
N PRO A 412 -4.51 -13.45 3.26
CA PRO A 412 -4.50 -12.28 4.15
C PRO A 412 -5.54 -11.24 3.76
N ILE A 413 -6.26 -10.74 4.77
CA ILE A 413 -7.18 -9.61 4.64
C ILE A 413 -6.51 -8.31 5.12
N LEU A 414 -6.93 -7.21 4.53
CA LEU A 414 -6.34 -5.88 4.78
C LEU A 414 -6.58 -5.39 6.22
N GLY A 415 -5.59 -4.69 6.80
CA GLY A 415 -5.77 -3.81 7.95
C GLY A 415 -5.74 -4.50 9.32
N TYR A 416 -6.70 -4.19 10.20
CA TYR A 416 -6.63 -4.51 11.63
C TYR A 416 -6.43 -6.02 11.90
N TYR A 417 -7.03 -6.88 11.08
CA TYR A 417 -6.99 -8.33 11.24
C TYR A 417 -5.75 -9.01 10.61
N ALA A 418 -4.85 -8.28 9.96
CA ALA A 418 -3.62 -8.81 9.36
C ALA A 418 -2.69 -9.57 10.35
N HIS A 419 -2.83 -9.30 11.66
CA HIS A 419 -2.09 -9.98 12.72
C HIS A 419 -2.41 -11.48 12.84
N GLU A 420 -3.54 -11.96 12.31
CA GLU A 420 -3.88 -13.39 12.27
C GLU A 420 -2.84 -14.23 11.49
N TRP A 421 -2.12 -13.60 10.54
CA TRP A 421 -1.05 -14.22 9.75
C TRP A 421 0.35 -14.10 10.38
N LYS A 422 0.49 -13.43 11.56
CA LYS A 422 1.77 -13.18 12.25
C LYS A 422 2.67 -14.42 12.30
N SER A 423 2.12 -15.54 12.77
CA SER A 423 2.87 -16.79 12.97
C SER A 423 3.46 -17.39 11.70
N HIS A 424 2.82 -17.19 10.55
CA HIS A 424 3.32 -17.66 9.26
C HIS A 424 4.35 -16.70 8.68
N LEU A 425 4.06 -15.40 8.73
CA LEU A 425 4.90 -14.34 8.15
C LEU A 425 6.26 -14.24 8.87
N THR A 426 6.31 -14.39 10.20
CA THR A 426 7.57 -14.34 10.97
C THR A 426 8.39 -15.63 10.90
N GLN A 427 7.83 -16.73 10.40
CA GLN A 427 8.54 -18.02 10.25
C GLN A 427 9.21 -18.19 8.88
N GLN A 428 8.93 -17.32 7.90
CA GLN A 428 9.54 -17.43 6.57
C GLN A 428 11.03 -17.03 6.58
N SER A 429 11.81 -17.68 5.71
CA SER A 429 13.22 -17.31 5.46
C SER A 429 13.39 -16.00 4.67
N HIS A 430 12.28 -15.44 4.19
CA HIS A 430 12.20 -14.15 3.50
C HIS A 430 11.36 -13.22 4.39
N PRO A 431 11.91 -12.10 4.90
CA PRO A 431 11.32 -11.35 6.01
C PRO A 431 10.14 -10.42 5.64
N VAL A 432 9.73 -10.39 4.37
CA VAL A 432 8.83 -9.39 3.80
C VAL A 432 7.90 -10.03 2.77
N THR A 433 6.59 -9.76 2.86
CA THR A 433 5.58 -10.27 1.90
C THR A 433 4.77 -9.14 1.26
N THR A 434 4.92 -8.95 -0.05
CA THR A 434 4.22 -7.91 -0.82
C THR A 434 2.84 -8.39 -1.32
N MET A 435 1.79 -7.63 -1.00
CA MET A 435 0.38 -7.98 -1.25
C MET A 435 -0.31 -6.93 -2.12
N TYR A 436 -1.04 -7.37 -3.15
CA TYR A 436 -1.77 -6.50 -4.08
C TYR A 436 -3.26 -6.83 -4.15
N PHE A 437 -4.07 -5.79 -4.38
CA PHE A 437 -5.52 -5.82 -4.55
C PHE A 437 -5.98 -4.47 -5.15
N ASP A 438 -7.17 -4.44 -5.76
CA ASP A 438 -7.83 -3.20 -6.19
C ASP A 438 -8.92 -2.81 -5.17
N THR A 439 -9.23 -1.51 -5.04
CA THR A 439 -10.34 -0.99 -4.20
C THR A 439 -11.33 -0.15 -5.01
N ALA A 440 -12.51 0.08 -4.45
CA ALA A 440 -13.45 1.07 -4.96
C ALA A 440 -13.03 2.50 -4.54
N ASP A 441 -13.73 3.47 -5.14
CA ASP A 441 -13.59 4.90 -4.93
C ASP A 441 -14.11 5.37 -3.55
N GLU A 442 -15.24 4.82 -3.11
CA GLU A 442 -15.98 5.21 -1.91
C GLU A 442 -16.06 4.07 -0.88
N GLU A 443 -16.30 4.40 0.40
CA GLU A 443 -16.52 3.39 1.46
C GLU A 443 -17.74 2.51 1.09
N PRO A 444 -17.71 1.17 1.25
CA PRO A 444 -16.74 0.31 1.95
C PRO A 444 -15.48 -0.10 1.19
N PHE A 445 -15.14 0.54 0.07
CA PHE A 445 -13.94 0.30 -0.74
C PHE A 445 -13.82 -1.12 -1.36
N CYS A 446 -14.83 -1.97 -1.18
CA CYS A 446 -14.88 -3.34 -1.69
C CYS A 446 -14.91 -3.39 -3.22
N LEU A 447 -14.18 -4.35 -3.80
CA LEU A 447 -14.36 -4.74 -5.19
C LEU A 447 -14.60 -6.24 -5.33
N TYR A 448 -15.60 -6.56 -6.15
CA TYR A 448 -15.97 -7.91 -6.49
C TYR A 448 -15.33 -8.28 -7.82
N HIS A 449 -14.35 -9.18 -7.78
CA HIS A 449 -13.50 -9.48 -8.92
C HIS A 449 -13.99 -10.69 -9.71
N TYR A 450 -13.89 -10.57 -11.04
CA TYR A 450 -14.18 -11.64 -11.98
C TYR A 450 -13.05 -11.78 -12.99
N PHE A 451 -12.70 -13.03 -13.29
CA PHE A 451 -11.92 -13.38 -14.46
C PHE A 451 -12.84 -13.53 -15.68
N VAL A 452 -12.50 -12.84 -16.75
CA VAL A 452 -13.11 -13.01 -18.07
C VAL A 452 -12.11 -13.74 -18.97
N ASP A 453 -12.27 -15.07 -19.09
CA ASP A 453 -11.48 -15.89 -20.03
C ASP A 453 -12.13 -15.83 -21.42
N ILE A 454 -11.36 -15.46 -22.44
CA ILE A 454 -11.86 -15.15 -23.79
C ILE A 454 -11.05 -15.90 -24.84
N VAL A 455 -11.73 -16.74 -25.63
CA VAL A 455 -11.18 -17.38 -26.82
C VAL A 455 -11.65 -16.62 -28.05
N THR A 456 -10.72 -16.14 -28.87
CA THR A 456 -11.01 -15.22 -29.99
C THR A 456 -10.70 -15.81 -31.36
N TRP A 457 -11.39 -15.35 -32.41
CA TRP A 457 -11.12 -15.74 -33.80
C TRP A 457 -11.20 -14.53 -34.73
N ASN A 458 -10.07 -13.91 -35.02
CA ASN A 458 -10.01 -12.72 -35.86
C ASN A 458 -8.95 -12.91 -36.95
N LYS A 459 -9.27 -12.52 -38.20
CA LYS A 459 -8.33 -12.59 -39.35
C LYS A 459 -7.06 -11.73 -39.19
N GLY A 460 -6.99 -10.88 -38.16
CA GLY A 460 -5.84 -10.05 -37.83
C GLY A 460 -5.94 -9.54 -36.39
N THR A 461 -4.80 -9.15 -35.83
CA THR A 461 -4.71 -8.66 -34.45
C THR A 461 -5.59 -7.44 -34.20
N ARG A 462 -6.42 -7.49 -33.15
CA ARG A 462 -7.14 -6.34 -32.60
C ARG A 462 -6.56 -6.03 -31.22
N ARG A 463 -6.12 -4.80 -30.99
CA ARG A 463 -5.68 -4.34 -29.66
C ARG A 463 -6.70 -3.38 -29.10
N GLY A 464 -7.13 -3.58 -27.86
CA GLY A 464 -8.18 -2.76 -27.25
C GLY A 464 -8.59 -3.23 -25.86
N THR A 465 -9.52 -2.49 -25.25
CA THR A 465 -10.10 -2.77 -23.93
C THR A 465 -11.49 -3.41 -24.07
N LEU A 466 -11.96 -4.01 -22.98
CA LEU A 466 -13.32 -4.52 -22.84
C LEU A 466 -13.91 -4.00 -21.54
N SER A 467 -14.97 -3.20 -21.63
CA SER A 467 -15.76 -2.80 -20.47
C SER A 467 -16.96 -3.73 -20.33
N VAL A 468 -17.29 -4.10 -19.10
CA VAL A 468 -18.33 -5.06 -18.77
C VAL A 468 -19.36 -4.42 -17.84
N VAL A 469 -20.64 -4.70 -18.08
CA VAL A 469 -21.72 -4.34 -17.15
C VAL A 469 -22.50 -5.60 -16.80
N LEU A 470 -22.59 -5.91 -15.51
CA LEU A 470 -23.45 -6.97 -14.98
C LEU A 470 -24.82 -6.37 -14.65
N ALA A 471 -25.88 -7.15 -14.80
CA ALA A 471 -27.22 -6.80 -14.35
C ALA A 471 -27.99 -8.01 -13.79
N ASP A 472 -28.79 -7.75 -12.76
CA ASP A 472 -29.60 -8.73 -12.04
C ASP A 472 -31.00 -8.92 -12.66
N GLY A 473 -31.94 -9.47 -11.89
CA GLY A 473 -33.35 -9.62 -12.28
C GLY A 473 -34.21 -8.37 -12.11
N THR A 474 -33.86 -7.46 -11.18
CA THR A 474 -34.61 -6.20 -10.95
C THR A 474 -34.26 -5.12 -11.99
N GLY A 475 -33.08 -5.22 -12.62
CA GLY A 475 -32.56 -4.26 -13.57
C GLY A 475 -31.41 -3.40 -13.02
N LYS A 476 -31.03 -3.58 -11.75
CA LYS A 476 -29.85 -2.95 -11.16
C LYS A 476 -28.59 -3.37 -11.94
N LYS A 477 -27.67 -2.43 -12.13
CA LYS A 477 -26.44 -2.59 -12.90
C LYS A 477 -25.20 -2.43 -12.01
N ALA A 478 -24.12 -3.11 -12.38
CA ALA A 478 -22.78 -2.86 -11.85
C ALA A 478 -21.79 -2.81 -13.02
N GLU A 479 -21.05 -1.72 -13.13
CA GLU A 479 -20.11 -1.45 -14.24
C GLU A 479 -18.67 -1.75 -13.79
N SER A 480 -17.84 -2.26 -14.71
CA SER A 480 -16.46 -2.62 -14.40
C SER A 480 -15.61 -1.36 -14.20
N LYS A 481 -15.35 -0.98 -12.95
CA LYS A 481 -14.46 0.14 -12.60
C LYS A 481 -13.01 -0.17 -13.00
N VAL A 482 -12.47 -1.30 -12.53
CA VAL A 482 -11.10 -1.72 -12.86
C VAL A 482 -11.09 -2.42 -14.22
N ASN A 483 -11.03 -1.59 -15.27
CA ASN A 483 -10.99 -2.06 -16.65
C ASN A 483 -9.71 -2.87 -16.93
N PRO A 484 -9.76 -3.84 -17.86
CA PRO A 484 -8.60 -4.65 -18.21
C PRO A 484 -7.62 -3.87 -19.11
N VAL A 485 -6.33 -4.01 -18.83
CA VAL A 485 -5.24 -3.43 -19.64
C VAL A 485 -5.36 -3.89 -21.09
N ALA A 486 -5.21 -2.96 -22.04
CA ALA A 486 -5.45 -3.17 -23.48
C ALA A 486 -4.79 -4.46 -24.03
N ALA A 487 -5.63 -5.44 -24.33
CA ALA A 487 -5.24 -6.80 -24.69
C ALA A 487 -5.13 -7.00 -26.21
N ALA A 488 -4.43 -8.05 -26.64
CA ALA A 488 -4.25 -8.41 -28.05
C ALA A 488 -5.08 -9.65 -28.41
N PHE A 489 -6.20 -9.41 -29.08
CA PHE A 489 -7.08 -10.47 -29.58
C PHE A 489 -6.66 -10.86 -31.00
N GLN A 490 -6.45 -12.15 -31.24
CA GLN A 490 -5.88 -12.67 -32.50
C GLN A 490 -6.71 -13.86 -33.01
N GLN A 491 -6.14 -14.71 -33.86
CA GLN A 491 -6.78 -15.95 -34.29
C GLN A 491 -6.47 -17.06 -33.27
N TYR A 492 -7.51 -17.69 -32.73
CA TYR A 492 -7.44 -18.74 -31.69
C TYR A 492 -6.72 -18.34 -30.38
N ASN A 493 -6.48 -17.05 -30.13
CA ASN A 493 -5.83 -16.61 -28.90
C ASN A 493 -6.78 -16.71 -27.68
N HIS A 494 -6.24 -17.21 -26.58
CA HIS A 494 -6.86 -17.25 -25.26
C HIS A 494 -6.32 -16.11 -24.39
N VAL A 495 -7.21 -15.24 -23.92
CA VAL A 495 -6.88 -14.09 -23.06
C VAL A 495 -7.71 -14.19 -21.78
N SER A 496 -7.08 -14.13 -20.61
CA SER A 496 -7.80 -13.97 -19.34
C SER A 496 -7.62 -12.54 -18.84
N LEU A 497 -8.72 -11.92 -18.41
CA LEU A 497 -8.78 -10.50 -18.00
C LEU A 497 -9.38 -10.38 -16.61
N LEU A 498 -8.75 -9.60 -15.72
CA LEU A 498 -9.27 -9.33 -14.38
C LEU A 498 -10.09 -8.02 -14.38
N VAL A 499 -11.38 -8.13 -14.09
CA VAL A 499 -12.32 -7.00 -13.95
C VAL A 499 -12.87 -6.93 -12.53
N GLY A 500 -13.12 -5.72 -12.01
CA GLY A 500 -13.67 -5.49 -10.68
C GLY A 500 -14.88 -4.56 -10.71
N PHE A 501 -15.87 -4.83 -9.85
CA PHE A 501 -17.14 -4.11 -9.73
C PHE A 501 -17.37 -3.64 -8.28
N ASN A 502 -17.93 -2.44 -8.07
CA ASN A 502 -18.31 -1.96 -6.72
C ASN A 502 -19.50 -2.74 -6.11
N GLN A 503 -20.24 -3.51 -6.92
CA GLN A 503 -21.31 -4.38 -6.46
C GLN A 503 -21.28 -5.72 -7.20
N ASP A 504 -21.52 -6.80 -6.45
CA ASP A 504 -21.77 -8.13 -7.00
C ASP A 504 -23.27 -8.42 -7.16
N PHE A 505 -23.57 -9.44 -7.96
CA PHE A 505 -24.90 -10.04 -8.04
C PHE A 505 -24.78 -11.57 -8.00
N GLU A 506 -25.43 -12.19 -7.01
CA GLU A 506 -25.52 -13.66 -6.93
C GLU A 506 -26.11 -14.28 -8.20
N ASN A 507 -27.07 -13.59 -8.84
CA ASN A 507 -27.86 -14.12 -9.95
C ASN A 507 -27.88 -13.18 -11.17
N VAL A 508 -26.72 -12.99 -11.79
CA VAL A 508 -26.53 -12.19 -13.02
C VAL A 508 -27.45 -12.70 -14.14
N LYS A 509 -28.47 -11.92 -14.53
CA LYS A 509 -29.41 -12.27 -15.62
C LYS A 509 -28.95 -11.76 -16.98
N ARG A 510 -28.15 -10.70 -17.00
CA ARG A 510 -27.66 -10.03 -18.22
C ARG A 510 -26.23 -9.59 -18.02
N ILE A 511 -25.41 -9.81 -19.04
CA ILE A 511 -24.07 -9.24 -19.16
C ILE A 511 -24.05 -8.41 -20.44
N SER A 512 -23.59 -7.17 -20.33
CA SER A 512 -23.26 -6.33 -21.47
C SER A 512 -21.75 -6.19 -21.58
N VAL A 513 -21.24 -6.21 -22.81
CA VAL A 513 -19.81 -6.00 -23.09
C VAL A 513 -19.64 -5.01 -24.24
N THR A 514 -18.73 -4.06 -24.05
CA THR A 514 -18.34 -3.06 -25.06
C THR A 514 -16.85 -3.21 -25.37
N PHE A 515 -16.50 -3.25 -26.66
CA PHE A 515 -15.12 -3.31 -27.14
C PHE A 515 -14.69 -1.96 -27.73
N SER A 516 -13.48 -1.49 -27.42
CA SER A 516 -12.90 -0.28 -28.01
C SER A 516 -11.41 -0.46 -28.29
N THR A 517 -10.92 0.04 -29.43
CA THR A 517 -9.47 0.22 -29.66
C THR A 517 -8.94 1.56 -29.16
N GLY A 518 -9.81 2.44 -28.65
CA GLY A 518 -9.51 3.83 -28.34
C GLY A 518 -9.71 4.79 -29.53
N SER A 519 -9.87 4.27 -30.76
CA SER A 519 -10.23 5.14 -31.89
C SER A 519 -11.72 5.49 -31.89
N VAL A 520 -12.02 6.78 -32.04
CA VAL A 520 -13.38 7.30 -32.28
C VAL A 520 -13.63 7.53 -33.78
N ILE A 521 -12.56 7.66 -34.57
CA ILE A 521 -12.59 7.99 -36.00
C ILE A 521 -12.16 6.78 -36.83
N GLY A 522 -12.82 6.56 -37.98
CA GLY A 522 -12.47 5.50 -38.94
C GLY A 522 -13.42 4.28 -38.92
N PRO A 523 -13.07 3.21 -39.65
CA PRO A 523 -13.94 2.06 -39.84
C PRO A 523 -14.00 1.17 -38.59
N LYS A 524 -15.14 1.18 -37.89
CA LYS A 524 -15.41 0.35 -36.69
C LYS A 524 -15.07 -1.13 -36.92
N PHE A 525 -14.16 -1.66 -36.11
CA PHE A 525 -13.78 -3.07 -36.19
C PHE A 525 -14.83 -4.00 -35.57
N LYS A 526 -14.84 -5.25 -36.04
CA LYS A 526 -15.58 -6.35 -35.43
C LYS A 526 -14.62 -7.30 -34.74
N LEU A 527 -14.94 -7.69 -33.52
CA LEU A 527 -14.21 -8.66 -32.70
C LEU A 527 -15.07 -9.90 -32.53
N ARG A 528 -14.65 -11.05 -33.08
CA ARG A 528 -15.34 -12.33 -32.88
C ARG A 528 -14.73 -13.11 -31.73
N ILE A 529 -15.60 -13.53 -30.82
CA ILE A 529 -15.31 -14.26 -29.59
C ILE A 529 -16.03 -15.61 -29.68
N LEU A 530 -15.27 -16.71 -29.70
CA LEU A 530 -15.82 -18.07 -29.76
C LEU A 530 -16.39 -18.48 -28.40
N GLN A 531 -15.70 -18.11 -27.32
CA GLN A 531 -16.11 -18.34 -25.94
C GLN A 531 -15.68 -17.17 -25.07
N MET A 532 -16.57 -16.78 -24.15
CA MET A 532 -16.32 -15.89 -23.02
C MET A 532 -16.79 -16.61 -21.75
N ARG A 533 -15.94 -16.72 -20.75
CA ARG A 533 -16.21 -17.38 -19.46
C ARG A 533 -15.90 -16.41 -18.33
N PHE A 534 -16.89 -16.14 -17.50
CA PHE A 534 -16.79 -15.40 -16.26
C PHE A 534 -16.62 -16.38 -15.10
N ARG A 535 -15.52 -16.27 -14.35
CA ARG A 535 -15.30 -16.93 -13.05
C ARG A 535 -15.25 -15.83 -12.00
N SER A 536 -16.01 -15.91 -10.91
CA SER A 536 -15.76 -15.01 -9.78
C SER A 536 -14.43 -15.41 -9.12
N LEU A 537 -13.67 -14.40 -8.69
CA LEU A 537 -12.49 -14.57 -7.84
C LEU A 537 -12.86 -14.37 -6.36
N THR A 538 -13.75 -13.41 -6.07
CA THR A 538 -14.24 -13.15 -4.71
C THR A 538 -15.16 -14.27 -4.19
N ASN A 539 -15.89 -14.95 -5.07
CA ASN A 539 -16.83 -16.03 -4.75
C ASN A 539 -16.56 -17.28 -5.62
N PRO A 540 -15.41 -17.96 -5.43
CA PRO A 540 -14.90 -18.98 -6.35
C PRO A 540 -15.73 -20.28 -6.37
N GLU A 541 -16.60 -20.49 -5.39
CA GLU A 541 -17.55 -21.60 -5.32
C GLU A 541 -18.71 -21.48 -6.32
N ARG A 542 -19.00 -20.27 -6.84
CA ARG A 542 -20.10 -20.06 -7.77
C ARG A 542 -19.82 -20.71 -9.15
N PRO A 543 -20.84 -21.35 -9.77
CA PRO A 543 -20.67 -21.96 -11.08
C PRO A 543 -20.33 -20.90 -12.13
N PRO A 544 -19.29 -21.09 -12.96
CA PRO A 544 -18.85 -20.08 -13.91
C PRO A 544 -19.89 -19.86 -15.01
N LEU A 545 -20.04 -18.60 -15.39
CA LEU A 545 -21.01 -18.15 -16.41
C LEU A 545 -20.32 -18.07 -17.78
N CYS A 546 -20.95 -18.62 -18.81
CA CYS A 546 -20.43 -18.69 -20.16
C CYS A 546 -21.34 -17.96 -21.17
N ARG A 547 -20.71 -17.46 -22.23
CA ARG A 547 -21.34 -17.12 -23.50
C ARG A 547 -20.47 -17.60 -24.65
N TYR A 548 -21.11 -18.06 -25.73
CA TYR A 548 -20.43 -18.55 -26.93
C TYR A 548 -20.83 -17.73 -28.16
N ASP A 549 -19.97 -17.79 -29.18
CA ASP A 549 -20.22 -17.31 -30.54
C ASP A 549 -20.76 -15.87 -30.60
N VAL A 550 -20.03 -14.93 -29.98
CA VAL A 550 -20.35 -13.50 -29.91
C VAL A 550 -19.54 -12.72 -30.95
N VAL A 551 -20.17 -11.73 -31.57
CA VAL A 551 -19.47 -10.67 -32.33
C VAL A 551 -19.74 -9.34 -31.63
N LEU A 552 -18.68 -8.68 -31.18
CA LEU A 552 -18.73 -7.30 -30.71
C LEU A 552 -18.40 -6.38 -31.88
N THR A 553 -19.14 -5.27 -31.99
CA THR A 553 -18.79 -4.15 -32.87
C THR A 553 -18.14 -3.07 -32.01
N GLU A 554 -17.10 -2.44 -32.53
CA GLU A 554 -16.37 -1.39 -31.83
C GLU A 554 -17.24 -0.19 -31.43
N ASN A 555 -17.03 0.29 -30.20
CA ASN A 555 -17.76 1.39 -29.57
C ASN A 555 -19.29 1.18 -29.69
N ALA A 556 -19.74 -0.04 -29.41
CA ALA A 556 -21.15 -0.42 -29.32
C ALA A 556 -21.34 -1.50 -28.24
N GLU A 557 -22.30 -1.30 -27.34
CA GLU A 557 -22.63 -2.27 -26.30
C GLU A 557 -23.32 -3.51 -26.89
N ARG A 558 -22.94 -4.70 -26.40
CA ARG A 558 -23.67 -5.95 -26.71
C ARG A 558 -24.09 -6.68 -25.45
N SER A 559 -25.38 -6.58 -25.12
CA SER A 559 -26.02 -7.39 -24.08
C SER A 559 -26.26 -8.84 -24.51
N PHE A 560 -26.16 -9.76 -23.56
CA PHE A 560 -26.61 -11.15 -23.67
C PHE A 560 -26.99 -11.72 -22.30
N ARG A 561 -27.86 -12.74 -22.29
CA ARG A 561 -28.07 -13.59 -21.10
C ARG A 561 -26.92 -14.62 -21.02
N PRO A 562 -26.21 -14.73 -19.88
CA PRO A 562 -25.24 -15.80 -19.66
C PRO A 562 -25.95 -17.14 -19.40
N ILE A 563 -25.19 -18.24 -19.54
CA ILE A 563 -25.60 -19.60 -19.14
C ILE A 563 -24.49 -20.27 -18.32
N PRO A 564 -24.78 -21.18 -17.38
CA PRO A 564 -23.75 -21.99 -16.72
C PRO A 564 -22.84 -22.72 -17.73
N CYS A 565 -21.52 -22.63 -17.52
CA CYS A 565 -20.53 -23.28 -18.38
C CYS A 565 -20.68 -24.82 -18.32
N GLY A 566 -21.07 -25.43 -19.45
CA GLY A 566 -21.22 -26.87 -19.60
C GLY A 566 -22.58 -27.29 -20.17
N GLU A 567 -23.62 -26.46 -20.02
CA GLU A 567 -24.98 -26.78 -20.47
C GLU A 567 -25.08 -27.07 -21.98
N ARG A 568 -24.20 -26.50 -22.81
CA ARG A 568 -24.15 -26.78 -24.25
C ARG A 568 -23.99 -28.28 -24.56
N ARG A 569 -23.38 -29.10 -23.68
CA ARG A 569 -23.36 -30.56 -23.84
C ARG A 569 -24.74 -31.21 -23.66
N ARG A 570 -25.54 -30.77 -22.68
CA ARG A 570 -26.91 -31.27 -22.47
C ARG A 570 -27.87 -30.74 -23.52
N GLY A 571 -27.83 -29.44 -23.82
CA GLY A 571 -28.68 -28.81 -24.84
C GLY A 571 -28.43 -29.34 -26.25
N ALA A 572 -27.17 -29.52 -26.66
CA ALA A 572 -26.85 -30.09 -27.97
C ALA A 572 -27.18 -31.59 -28.05
N ALA A 573 -26.97 -32.36 -26.97
CA ALA A 573 -27.38 -33.77 -26.93
C ALA A 573 -28.91 -33.92 -26.98
N ALA A 574 -29.67 -33.09 -26.26
CA ALA A 574 -31.13 -33.09 -26.31
C ALA A 574 -31.66 -32.66 -27.68
N ALA A 575 -31.07 -31.64 -28.31
CA ALA A 575 -31.43 -31.22 -29.66
C ALA A 575 -31.07 -32.29 -30.72
N ALA A 576 -29.93 -32.96 -30.58
CA ALA A 576 -29.55 -34.08 -31.46
C ALA A 576 -30.46 -35.30 -31.26
N ALA A 577 -30.86 -35.62 -30.03
CA ALA A 577 -31.81 -36.69 -29.73
C ALA A 577 -33.20 -36.36 -30.30
N ALA A 578 -33.69 -35.13 -30.13
CA ALA A 578 -34.94 -34.68 -30.73
C ALA A 578 -34.89 -34.75 -32.27
N ALA A 579 -33.80 -34.29 -32.89
CA ALA A 579 -33.59 -34.39 -34.33
C ALA A 579 -33.55 -35.83 -34.83
N ALA A 580 -32.92 -36.75 -34.08
CA ALA A 580 -32.90 -38.17 -34.41
C ALA A 580 -34.29 -38.82 -34.31
N VAL A 581 -35.11 -38.43 -33.32
CA VAL A 581 -36.50 -38.90 -33.21
C VAL A 581 -37.37 -38.36 -34.34
N THR A 582 -37.17 -37.11 -34.79
CA THR A 582 -37.93 -36.53 -35.93
C THR A 582 -37.43 -36.94 -37.31
N ALA A 583 -36.27 -37.61 -37.41
CA ALA A 583 -35.70 -38.10 -38.67
C ALA A 583 -35.86 -39.62 -38.85
N GLY A 584 -36.59 -40.30 -37.95
CA GLY A 584 -36.81 -41.75 -37.92
C GLY A 584 -38.26 -42.15 -37.72
N GLY A 585 -39.21 -41.31 -38.16
CA GLY A 585 -40.66 -41.56 -38.16
C GLY A 585 -41.27 -41.30 -39.53
#